data_AF-A0A949CMZ3-F1
#
_entry.id   AF-A0A949CMZ3-F1
#
_cell.length_a   1.000
_cell.length_b   1.000
_cell.length_c   1.000
_cell.angle_alpha   90.00
_cell.angle_beta   90.00
_cell.angle_gamma   90.00
#
_symmetry.space_group_name_H-M   'P 1'
#
loop_
_entity.id
_entity.type
_entity.pdbx_description
1 polymer ?
#
loop_
_entity_poly.entity_id
_entity_poly.type
_entity_poly.pdbx_seq_one_letter_code
_entity_poly.pdbx_strand_id
1 'polypeptide(L)'
;VDRVADVLAHLNRARSQLRAKLREISTRELESDFSSQIKLLDQSLASALEAADEPEKVDTSLTRLLVQIEELEGRYADSEPLLLKLTEKRQAIADHFEAKRVQLVEVRTRRANALVNAADRILVGVASKANRIEDPNELRAYFASDLMVEKVKQIADNLRQLGDTVRQDDVLSRLKSISDDAMRQQRDRRELLSDGNRVITLGTHSFSVNQQVIELTTVVRNDRLHLHITGTQYFEPMESSELDNARDLWDAPYPSESAEVYRAESLAFALSQLEDSSEFNTWTEERRLEWIRDEMQKRFNDGYTRGVHDHDASLILTHYLATKQSMGLLGVDPSVRARAIFAWQRLLPSSVKNRLDNRIDGLHVIDRMIPSPSTNERLATQIREALTIYADEFSDGDWEFQASHFILRSLGENHRSIPVSTESVNLSQELKAQLTKQEIATLQKYLFVPAVVPTKKTNGSTPSIASEETLEKDRRLNAMEAWHLALRLVRGKLEQRKESHASQRADREIVEEVALHFVLDSMDSLDTEYMSKRKKVESEPPSIGNEVIHGLVGDHPRIDGGKILFDFYDFQRRLRHHETHVVPRWLALQKSKQLHA
;
A
#
# COMPACT_ATOMS: atom_id res chain seq x y z
N VAL A 1 -53.78 -91.98 36.44
CA VAL A 1 -53.70 -90.60 36.97
C VAL A 1 -52.44 -89.92 36.45
N ASP A 2 -51.28 -90.56 36.54
CA ASP A 2 -49.99 -89.99 36.10
C ASP A 2 -49.92 -89.60 34.60
N ARG A 3 -50.43 -90.45 33.69
CA ARG A 3 -50.48 -90.11 32.25
C ARG A 3 -51.31 -88.87 31.91
N VAL A 4 -52.34 -88.55 32.72
CA VAL A 4 -53.17 -87.35 32.52
C VAL A 4 -52.43 -86.10 33.02
N ALA A 5 -51.66 -86.24 34.11
CA ALA A 5 -50.81 -85.16 34.62
C ALA A 5 -49.69 -84.78 33.62
N ASP A 6 -49.07 -85.76 32.96
CA ASP A 6 -48.04 -85.51 31.93
C ASP A 6 -48.59 -84.75 30.72
N VAL A 7 -49.77 -85.14 30.21
CA VAL A 7 -50.41 -84.45 29.08
C VAL A 7 -50.77 -83.00 29.46
N LEU A 8 -51.30 -82.77 30.67
CA LEU A 8 -51.58 -81.42 31.17
C LEU A 8 -50.29 -80.59 31.34
N ALA A 9 -49.19 -81.20 31.79
CA ALA A 9 -47.89 -80.54 31.89
C ALA A 9 -47.33 -80.15 30.50
N HIS A 10 -47.48 -80.99 29.48
CA HIS A 10 -47.14 -80.65 28.09
C HIS A 10 -48.00 -79.51 27.53
N LEU A 11 -49.32 -79.54 27.77
CA LEU A 11 -50.24 -78.47 27.36
C LEU A 11 -49.89 -77.14 28.04
N ASN A 12 -49.59 -77.15 29.33
CA ASN A 12 -49.20 -75.95 30.07
C ASN A 12 -47.85 -75.39 29.60
N ARG A 13 -46.87 -76.25 29.28
CA ARG A 13 -45.59 -75.85 28.68
C ARG A 13 -45.80 -75.21 27.30
N ALA A 14 -46.59 -75.84 26.43
CA ALA A 14 -46.91 -75.30 25.10
C ALA A 14 -47.68 -73.97 25.19
N ARG A 15 -48.64 -73.84 26.11
CA ARG A 15 -49.35 -72.58 26.39
C ARG A 15 -48.41 -71.48 26.88
N SER A 16 -47.45 -71.82 27.75
CA SER A 16 -46.45 -70.87 28.24
C SER A 16 -45.53 -70.40 27.12
N GLN A 17 -45.01 -71.32 26.30
CA GLN A 17 -44.19 -71.00 25.12
C GLN A 17 -44.95 -70.16 24.09
N LEU A 18 -46.22 -70.48 23.81
CA LEU A 18 -47.07 -69.70 22.92
C LEU A 18 -47.32 -68.30 23.47
N ARG A 19 -47.60 -68.16 24.77
CA ARG A 19 -47.75 -66.85 25.43
C ARG A 19 -46.47 -66.03 25.36
N ALA A 20 -45.31 -66.66 25.55
CA ALA A 20 -44.01 -66.00 25.41
C ALA A 20 -43.78 -65.53 23.97
N LYS A 21 -44.05 -66.38 22.97
CA LYS A 21 -43.87 -66.03 21.55
C LYS A 21 -44.85 -64.96 21.08
N LEU A 22 -46.09 -65.00 21.54
CA LEU A 22 -47.11 -63.99 21.24
C LEU A 22 -46.74 -62.62 21.83
N ARG A 23 -46.18 -62.59 23.04
CA ARG A 23 -45.63 -61.35 23.63
C ARG A 23 -44.46 -60.81 22.80
N GLU A 24 -43.51 -61.67 22.42
CA GLU A 24 -42.34 -61.26 21.61
C GLU A 24 -42.76 -60.65 20.26
N ILE A 25 -43.71 -61.28 19.56
CA ILE A 25 -44.22 -60.77 18.27
C ILE A 25 -44.95 -59.44 18.47
N SER A 26 -45.84 -59.35 19.46
CA SER A 26 -46.58 -58.12 19.77
C SER A 26 -45.66 -56.96 20.11
N THR A 27 -44.62 -57.18 20.92
CA THR A 27 -43.61 -56.15 21.23
C THR A 27 -42.89 -55.69 19.98
N ARG A 28 -42.46 -56.61 19.10
CA ARG A 28 -41.77 -56.27 17.85
C ARG A 28 -42.67 -55.52 16.86
N GLU A 29 -43.94 -55.88 16.76
CA GLU A 29 -44.93 -55.18 15.93
C GLU A 29 -45.16 -53.76 16.45
N LEU A 30 -45.36 -53.59 17.77
CA LEU A 30 -45.50 -52.29 18.40
C LEU A 30 -44.27 -51.40 18.19
N GLU A 31 -43.06 -51.94 18.34
CA GLU A 31 -41.82 -51.20 18.07
C GLU A 31 -41.69 -50.77 16.60
N SER A 32 -42.11 -51.62 15.66
CA SER A 32 -42.06 -51.31 14.23
C SER A 32 -43.08 -50.24 13.82
N ASP A 33 -44.31 -50.30 14.35
CA ASP A 33 -45.33 -49.28 14.15
C ASP A 33 -44.88 -47.95 14.78
N PHE A 34 -44.37 -47.98 16.01
CA PHE A 34 -43.80 -46.81 16.69
C PHE A 34 -42.70 -46.13 15.87
N SER A 35 -41.76 -46.90 15.32
CA SER A 35 -40.70 -46.36 14.46
C SER A 35 -41.26 -45.63 13.23
N SER A 36 -42.37 -46.11 12.68
CA SER A 36 -43.03 -45.48 11.53
C SER A 36 -43.75 -44.19 11.94
N GLN A 37 -44.43 -44.19 13.09
CA GLN A 37 -45.10 -42.98 13.62
C GLN A 37 -44.10 -41.88 13.98
N ILE A 38 -42.97 -42.21 14.61
CA ILE A 38 -41.93 -41.21 14.94
C ILE A 38 -41.36 -40.57 13.67
N LYS A 39 -41.15 -41.34 12.59
CA LYS A 39 -40.68 -40.79 11.31
C LYS A 39 -41.69 -39.81 10.71
N LEU A 40 -42.98 -40.11 10.78
CA LEU A 40 -44.04 -39.19 10.33
C LEU A 40 -44.09 -37.93 11.20
N LEU A 41 -43.93 -38.08 12.52
CA LEU A 41 -43.85 -36.95 13.44
C LEU A 41 -42.64 -36.06 13.15
N ASP A 42 -41.48 -36.65 12.82
CA ASP A 42 -40.28 -35.91 12.42
C ASP A 42 -40.48 -35.11 11.12
N GLN A 43 -41.17 -35.71 10.14
CA GLN A 43 -41.52 -35.01 8.91
C GLN A 43 -42.53 -33.87 9.17
N SER A 44 -43.51 -34.11 10.05
CA SER A 44 -44.49 -33.12 10.49
C SER A 44 -43.80 -31.95 11.22
N LEU A 45 -42.83 -32.24 12.09
CA LEU A 45 -41.99 -31.25 12.78
C LEU A 45 -41.22 -30.38 11.79
N ALA A 46 -40.52 -30.98 10.84
CA ALA A 46 -39.76 -30.24 9.83
C ALA A 46 -40.67 -29.27 9.04
N SER A 47 -41.81 -29.78 8.55
CA SER A 47 -42.80 -28.97 7.81
C SER A 47 -43.38 -27.83 8.68
N ALA A 48 -43.68 -28.11 9.95
CA ALA A 48 -44.23 -27.12 10.87
C ALA A 48 -43.22 -26.03 11.24
N LEU A 49 -41.93 -26.37 11.37
CA LEU A 49 -40.85 -25.41 11.60
C LEU A 49 -40.57 -24.53 10.37
N GLU A 50 -40.77 -25.05 9.16
CA GLU A 50 -40.69 -24.28 7.93
C GLU A 50 -41.87 -23.32 7.77
N ALA A 51 -43.08 -23.78 8.06
CA ALA A 51 -44.30 -22.98 7.96
C ALA A 51 -44.43 -21.90 9.06
N ALA A 52 -43.75 -22.08 10.21
CA ALA A 52 -43.70 -21.09 11.28
C ALA A 52 -42.67 -19.98 10.96
N ASP A 53 -43.07 -19.04 10.10
CA ASP A 53 -42.27 -17.88 9.66
C ASP A 53 -42.44 -16.63 10.54
N GLU A 54 -43.42 -16.64 11.44
CA GLU A 54 -43.73 -15.56 12.41
C GLU A 54 -43.76 -16.10 13.84
N PRO A 55 -43.33 -15.32 14.86
CA PRO A 55 -43.34 -15.76 16.25
C PRO A 55 -44.71 -16.27 16.73
N GLU A 56 -45.79 -15.66 16.26
CA GLU A 56 -47.17 -16.03 16.62
C GLU A 56 -47.60 -17.39 16.04
N LYS A 57 -47.02 -17.78 14.89
CA LYS A 57 -47.29 -19.08 14.25
C LYS A 57 -46.52 -20.22 14.90
N VAL A 58 -45.40 -19.94 15.58
CA VAL A 58 -44.60 -20.94 16.31
C VAL A 58 -45.47 -21.64 17.36
N ASP A 59 -46.18 -20.88 18.19
CA ASP A 59 -47.00 -21.44 19.28
C ASP A 59 -48.16 -22.28 18.75
N THR A 60 -48.77 -21.82 17.65
CA THR A 60 -49.85 -22.55 16.97
C THR A 60 -49.37 -23.89 16.41
N SER A 61 -48.20 -23.89 15.77
CA SER A 61 -47.57 -25.10 15.24
C SER A 61 -47.10 -26.07 16.33
N LEU A 62 -46.51 -25.55 17.41
CA LEU A 62 -46.11 -26.35 18.57
C LEU A 62 -47.33 -27.03 19.20
N THR A 63 -48.41 -26.29 19.46
CA THR A 63 -49.65 -26.84 20.03
C THR A 63 -50.21 -27.99 19.18
N ARG A 64 -50.19 -27.86 17.85
CA ARG A 64 -50.64 -28.91 16.94
C ARG A 64 -49.81 -30.20 17.07
N LEU A 65 -48.48 -30.09 17.16
CA LEU A 65 -47.62 -31.28 17.32
C LEU A 65 -47.74 -31.90 18.71
N LEU A 66 -47.93 -31.09 19.75
CA LEU A 66 -48.15 -31.61 21.10
C LEU A 66 -49.42 -32.47 21.19
N VAL A 67 -50.49 -32.07 20.51
CA VAL A 67 -51.71 -32.90 20.40
C VAL A 67 -51.42 -34.22 19.68
N GLN A 68 -50.63 -34.21 18.60
CA GLN A 68 -50.23 -35.45 17.91
C GLN A 68 -49.43 -36.38 18.81
N ILE A 69 -48.55 -35.83 19.66
CA ILE A 69 -47.80 -36.62 20.65
C ILE A 69 -48.74 -37.21 21.70
N GLU A 70 -49.70 -36.44 22.23
CA GLU A 70 -50.67 -36.92 23.20
C GLU A 70 -51.54 -38.06 22.63
N GLU A 71 -51.92 -37.98 21.35
CA GLU A 71 -52.60 -39.08 20.65
C GLU A 71 -51.73 -40.33 20.56
N LEU A 72 -50.43 -40.19 20.29
CA LEU A 72 -49.47 -41.31 20.27
C LEU A 72 -49.24 -41.89 21.67
N GLU A 73 -49.17 -41.05 22.71
CA GLU A 73 -49.05 -41.48 24.11
C GLU A 73 -50.26 -42.34 24.52
N GLY A 74 -51.48 -41.95 24.11
CA GLY A 74 -52.68 -42.76 24.32
C GLY A 74 -52.65 -44.10 23.58
N ARG A 75 -52.07 -44.14 22.37
CA ARG A 75 -51.97 -45.36 21.55
C ARG A 75 -50.97 -46.38 22.10
N TYR A 76 -49.90 -45.94 22.74
CA TYR A 76 -48.83 -46.79 23.28
C TYR A 76 -48.83 -46.90 24.82
N ALA A 77 -49.97 -46.64 25.46
CA ALA A 77 -50.12 -46.59 26.92
C ALA A 77 -49.63 -47.85 27.67
N ASP A 78 -49.66 -49.01 27.01
CA ASP A 78 -49.27 -50.31 27.60
C ASP A 78 -47.74 -50.57 27.59
N SER A 79 -46.93 -49.66 27.03
CA SER A 79 -45.47 -49.83 26.87
C SER A 79 -44.67 -48.67 27.47
N GLU A 80 -44.24 -48.83 28.72
CA GLU A 80 -43.43 -47.84 29.45
C GLU A 80 -42.15 -47.38 28.69
N PRO A 81 -41.37 -48.27 28.02
CA PRO A 81 -40.21 -47.84 27.27
C PRO A 81 -40.53 -46.93 26.06
N LEU A 82 -41.71 -47.09 25.44
CA LEU A 82 -42.13 -46.26 24.30
C LEU A 82 -42.67 -44.91 24.78
N LEU A 83 -43.38 -44.88 25.91
CA LEU A 83 -43.82 -43.63 26.54
C LEU A 83 -42.66 -42.73 26.95
N LEU A 84 -41.57 -43.32 27.47
CA LEU A 84 -40.35 -42.57 27.80
C LEU A 84 -39.75 -41.91 26.55
N LYS A 85 -39.70 -42.62 25.41
CA LYS A 85 -39.24 -42.06 24.13
C LYS A 85 -40.14 -40.93 23.62
N LEU A 86 -41.47 -41.04 23.80
CA LEU A 86 -42.39 -39.95 23.44
C LEU A 86 -42.20 -38.72 24.32
N THR A 87 -41.92 -38.91 25.60
CA THR A 87 -41.63 -37.83 26.54
C THR A 87 -40.35 -37.09 26.13
N GLU A 88 -39.28 -37.83 25.80
CA GLU A 88 -38.04 -37.26 25.25
C GLU A 88 -38.31 -36.49 23.94
N LYS A 89 -39.17 -37.05 23.08
CA LYS A 89 -39.54 -36.43 21.80
C LYS A 89 -40.34 -35.14 21.99
N ARG A 90 -41.27 -35.12 22.96
CA ARG A 90 -42.05 -33.94 23.35
C ARG A 90 -41.14 -32.80 23.78
N GLN A 91 -40.16 -33.10 24.62
CA GLN A 91 -39.17 -32.11 25.05
C GLN A 91 -38.34 -31.59 23.87
N ALA A 92 -37.82 -32.48 23.03
CA ALA A 92 -37.04 -32.09 21.85
C ALA A 92 -37.84 -31.17 20.90
N ILE A 93 -39.12 -31.47 20.66
CA ILE A 93 -40.01 -30.65 19.83
C ILE A 93 -40.19 -29.26 20.45
N ALA A 94 -40.45 -29.17 21.76
CA ALA A 94 -40.56 -27.90 22.46
C ALA A 94 -39.27 -27.06 22.35
N ASP A 95 -38.11 -27.69 22.55
CA ASP A 95 -36.80 -27.03 22.45
C ASP A 95 -36.55 -26.49 21.03
N HIS A 96 -36.91 -27.25 19.98
CA HIS A 96 -36.78 -26.81 18.60
C HIS A 96 -37.66 -25.59 18.26
N PHE A 97 -38.92 -25.57 18.72
CA PHE A 97 -39.80 -24.42 18.51
C PHE A 97 -39.35 -23.20 19.32
N GLU A 98 -38.84 -23.39 20.54
CA GLU A 98 -38.29 -22.30 21.33
C GLU A 98 -37.06 -21.68 20.67
N ALA A 99 -36.14 -22.51 20.15
CA ALA A 99 -35.00 -22.04 19.37
C ALA A 99 -35.44 -21.25 18.12
N LYS A 100 -36.45 -21.75 17.38
CA LYS A 100 -37.04 -21.06 16.22
C LYS A 100 -37.66 -19.71 16.62
N ARG A 101 -38.38 -19.66 17.75
CA ARG A 101 -38.99 -18.43 18.27
C ARG A 101 -37.92 -17.37 18.56
N VAL A 102 -36.87 -17.75 19.27
CA VAL A 102 -35.74 -16.87 19.58
C VAL A 102 -35.09 -16.35 18.31
N GLN A 103 -34.86 -17.23 17.32
CA GLN A 103 -34.29 -16.84 16.03
C GLN A 103 -35.17 -15.80 15.29
N LEU A 104 -36.49 -16.02 15.22
CA LEU A 104 -37.41 -15.10 14.55
C LEU A 104 -37.48 -13.74 15.25
N VAL A 105 -37.50 -13.73 16.59
CA VAL A 105 -37.47 -12.49 17.39
C VAL A 105 -36.17 -11.73 17.17
N GLU A 106 -35.02 -12.43 17.09
CA GLU A 106 -33.73 -11.80 16.82
C GLU A 106 -33.71 -11.15 15.43
N VAL A 107 -34.19 -11.84 14.40
CA VAL A 107 -34.30 -11.31 13.03
C VAL A 107 -35.20 -10.06 13.00
N ARG A 108 -36.36 -10.11 13.67
CA ARG A 108 -37.30 -8.99 13.79
C ARG A 108 -36.64 -7.78 14.47
N THR A 109 -35.94 -8.02 15.59
CA THR A 109 -35.25 -7.00 16.37
C THR A 109 -34.09 -6.37 15.59
N ARG A 110 -33.30 -7.18 14.88
CA ARG A 110 -32.20 -6.71 14.03
C ARG A 110 -32.70 -5.81 12.91
N ARG A 111 -33.81 -6.18 12.27
CA ARG A 111 -34.45 -5.36 11.23
C ARG A 111 -34.97 -4.03 11.78
N ALA A 112 -35.62 -4.04 12.95
CA ALA A 112 -36.07 -2.82 13.61
C ALA A 112 -34.90 -1.89 13.98
N ASN A 113 -33.79 -2.41 14.50
CA ASN A 113 -32.58 -1.64 14.78
C ASN A 113 -31.99 -0.99 13.51
N ALA A 114 -31.94 -1.74 12.40
CA ALA A 114 -31.45 -1.22 11.13
C ALA A 114 -32.32 -0.06 10.61
N LEU A 115 -33.65 -0.17 10.77
CA LEU A 115 -34.60 0.88 10.45
C LEU A 115 -34.39 2.14 11.31
N VAL A 116 -34.24 2.00 12.62
CA VAL A 116 -33.98 3.15 13.52
C VAL A 116 -32.65 3.83 13.18
N ASN A 117 -31.58 3.07 12.95
CA ASN A 117 -30.30 3.65 12.54
C ASN A 117 -30.38 4.40 11.20
N ALA A 118 -31.23 3.93 10.28
CA ALA A 118 -31.52 4.66 9.05
C ALA A 118 -32.31 5.94 9.32
N ALA A 119 -33.33 5.89 10.19
CA ALA A 119 -34.08 7.07 10.59
C ALA A 119 -33.18 8.12 11.25
N ASP A 120 -32.30 7.73 12.18
CA ASP A 120 -31.42 8.67 12.89
C ASP A 120 -30.49 9.44 11.94
N ARG A 121 -29.91 8.76 10.95
CA ARG A 121 -29.10 9.44 9.91
C ARG A 121 -29.91 10.41 9.08
N ILE A 122 -31.14 10.03 8.72
CA ILE A 122 -32.03 10.91 7.95
C ILE A 122 -32.46 12.11 8.82
N LEU A 123 -32.78 11.89 10.10
CA LEU A 123 -33.17 12.94 11.05
C LEU A 123 -32.06 13.99 11.25
N VAL A 124 -30.79 13.58 11.32
CA VAL A 124 -29.64 14.52 11.34
C VAL A 124 -29.62 15.39 10.09
N GLY A 125 -29.82 14.79 8.91
CA GLY A 125 -29.93 15.54 7.65
C GLY A 125 -31.14 16.46 7.63
N VAL A 126 -32.28 16.00 8.15
CA VAL A 126 -33.53 16.78 8.23
C VAL A 126 -33.33 18.01 9.11
N ALA A 127 -32.71 17.86 10.27
CA ALA A 127 -32.40 18.94 11.20
C ALA A 127 -31.41 19.96 10.59
N SER A 128 -30.36 19.47 9.92
CA SER A 128 -29.36 20.34 9.26
C SER A 128 -30.00 21.19 8.16
N LYS A 129 -30.84 20.59 7.32
CA LYS A 129 -31.55 21.30 6.25
C LYS A 129 -32.60 22.28 6.80
N ALA A 130 -33.39 21.86 7.79
CA ALA A 130 -34.38 22.73 8.44
C ALA A 130 -33.74 24.00 9.02
N ASN A 131 -32.55 23.88 9.61
CA ASN A 131 -31.82 25.02 10.16
C ASN A 131 -31.28 26.01 9.12
N ARG A 132 -31.31 25.70 7.82
CA ARG A 132 -30.88 26.61 6.75
C ARG A 132 -32.03 27.36 6.10
N ILE A 133 -33.28 26.95 6.36
CA ILE A 133 -34.46 27.57 5.75
C ILE A 133 -34.82 28.82 6.55
N GLU A 134 -34.84 29.97 5.87
CA GLU A 134 -35.11 31.27 6.50
C GLU A 134 -36.61 31.63 6.44
N ASP A 135 -37.32 31.21 5.40
CA ASP A 135 -38.74 31.52 5.22
C ASP A 135 -39.65 30.57 6.03
N PRO A 136 -40.58 31.10 6.86
CA PRO A 136 -41.49 30.28 7.64
C PRO A 136 -42.42 29.39 6.81
N ASN A 137 -42.84 29.84 5.62
CA ASN A 137 -43.76 29.07 4.78
C ASN A 137 -43.01 27.95 4.07
N GLU A 138 -41.79 28.21 3.61
CA GLU A 138 -40.87 27.19 3.09
C GLU A 138 -40.55 26.12 4.13
N LEU A 139 -40.28 26.51 5.38
CA LEU A 139 -40.01 25.56 6.47
C LEU A 139 -41.21 24.64 6.75
N ARG A 140 -42.43 25.19 6.73
CA ARG A 140 -43.66 24.39 6.87
C ARG A 140 -43.88 23.47 5.67
N ALA A 141 -43.65 23.97 4.44
CA ALA A 141 -43.77 23.16 3.23
C ALA A 141 -42.76 22.01 3.22
N TYR A 142 -41.54 22.26 3.73
CA TYR A 142 -40.50 21.25 3.90
C TYR A 142 -40.96 20.11 4.82
N PHE A 143 -41.45 20.39 6.03
CA PHE A 143 -41.96 19.33 6.92
C PHE A 143 -43.25 18.66 6.42
N ALA A 144 -44.03 19.36 5.59
CA ALA A 144 -45.25 18.81 5.01
C ALA A 144 -44.97 17.80 3.88
N SER A 145 -43.95 18.05 3.03
CA SER A 145 -43.84 17.38 1.73
C SER A 145 -42.44 16.97 1.28
N ASP A 146 -41.38 17.25 2.03
CA ASP A 146 -40.02 16.85 1.64
C ASP A 146 -39.82 15.34 1.69
N LEU A 147 -39.08 14.82 0.71
CA LEU A 147 -38.79 13.38 0.54
C LEU A 147 -38.07 12.77 1.76
N MET A 148 -37.19 13.51 2.43
CA MET A 148 -36.48 13.01 3.61
C MET A 148 -37.44 12.81 4.78
N VAL A 149 -38.37 13.75 4.98
CA VAL A 149 -39.40 13.67 6.02
C VAL A 149 -40.37 12.52 5.74
N GLU A 150 -40.77 12.35 4.49
CA GLU A 150 -41.63 11.23 4.08
C GLU A 150 -40.95 9.88 4.29
N LYS A 151 -39.65 9.76 3.99
CA LYS A 151 -38.87 8.54 4.29
C LYS A 151 -38.85 8.21 5.78
N VAL A 152 -38.75 9.21 6.67
CA VAL A 152 -38.82 8.97 8.13
C VAL A 152 -40.19 8.43 8.53
N LYS A 153 -41.28 9.00 8.00
CA LYS A 153 -42.65 8.49 8.25
C LYS A 153 -42.82 7.05 7.73
N GLN A 154 -42.31 6.75 6.54
CA GLN A 154 -42.31 5.39 6.00
C GLN A 154 -41.51 4.40 6.87
N ILE A 155 -40.38 4.82 7.44
CA ILE A 155 -39.64 3.99 8.39
C ILE A 155 -40.46 3.73 9.65
N ALA A 156 -41.17 4.73 10.17
CA ALA A 156 -42.08 4.56 11.31
C ALA A 156 -43.22 3.58 10.97
N ASP A 157 -43.81 3.66 9.79
CA ASP A 157 -44.84 2.72 9.33
C ASP A 157 -44.28 1.29 9.19
N ASN A 158 -43.05 1.13 8.72
CA ASN A 158 -42.37 -0.17 8.67
C ASN A 158 -42.13 -0.76 10.07
N LEU A 159 -41.75 0.07 11.06
CA LEU A 159 -41.61 -0.36 12.45
C LEU A 159 -42.97 -0.82 13.02
N ARG A 160 -44.05 -0.10 12.68
CA ARG A 160 -45.42 -0.49 13.04
C ARG A 160 -45.82 -1.84 12.44
N GLN A 161 -45.51 -2.08 11.16
CA GLN A 161 -45.75 -3.38 10.52
C GLN A 161 -44.94 -4.51 11.17
N LEU A 162 -43.76 -4.20 11.71
CA LEU A 162 -42.97 -5.12 12.51
C LEU A 162 -43.49 -5.27 13.96
N GLY A 163 -44.55 -4.57 14.37
CA GLY A 163 -45.09 -4.65 15.73
C GLY A 163 -44.24 -3.94 16.80
N ASP A 164 -43.25 -3.13 16.41
CA ASP A 164 -42.38 -2.38 17.33
C ASP A 164 -42.90 -0.93 17.48
N THR A 165 -43.99 -0.78 18.24
CA THR A 165 -44.68 0.50 18.42
C THR A 165 -43.87 1.50 19.25
N VAL A 166 -43.05 1.03 20.19
CA VAL A 166 -42.22 1.90 21.03
C VAL A 166 -41.20 2.65 20.18
N ARG A 167 -40.47 1.94 19.31
CA ARG A 167 -39.49 2.60 18.43
C ARG A 167 -40.14 3.44 17.34
N GLN A 168 -41.32 3.04 16.87
CA GLN A 168 -42.13 3.88 15.98
C GLN A 168 -42.40 5.24 16.64
N ASP A 169 -42.93 5.25 17.87
CA ASP A 169 -43.27 6.46 18.59
C ASP A 169 -42.03 7.33 18.88
N ASP A 170 -40.90 6.70 19.21
CA ASP A 170 -39.62 7.41 19.41
C ASP A 170 -39.17 8.15 18.15
N VAL A 171 -39.21 7.51 16.97
CA VAL A 171 -38.83 8.13 15.69
C VAL A 171 -39.75 9.30 15.35
N LEU A 172 -41.06 9.15 15.52
CA LEU A 172 -42.03 10.21 15.27
C LEU A 172 -41.89 11.37 16.27
N SER A 173 -41.61 11.08 17.53
CA SER A 173 -41.35 12.06 18.59
C SER A 173 -40.10 12.90 18.30
N ARG A 174 -39.02 12.26 17.83
CA ARG A 174 -37.79 12.96 17.39
C ARG A 174 -38.04 13.86 16.19
N LEU A 175 -38.78 13.37 15.18
CA LEU A 175 -39.16 14.18 14.02
C LEU A 175 -39.97 15.42 14.44
N LYS A 176 -40.93 15.24 15.34
CA LYS A 176 -41.73 16.34 15.88
C LYS A 176 -40.88 17.35 16.66
N SER A 177 -39.99 16.88 17.53
CA SER A 177 -39.06 17.74 18.28
C SER A 177 -38.18 18.58 17.34
N ILE A 178 -37.62 17.98 16.29
CA ILE A 178 -36.82 18.69 15.27
C ILE A 178 -37.65 19.76 14.56
N SER A 179 -38.91 19.46 14.23
CA SER A 179 -39.84 20.44 13.63
C SER A 179 -40.11 21.61 14.57
N ASP A 180 -40.45 21.33 15.82
CA ASP A 180 -40.76 22.36 16.83
C ASP A 180 -39.54 23.22 17.17
N ASP A 181 -38.34 22.63 17.23
CA ASP A 181 -37.09 23.36 17.47
C ASP A 181 -36.69 24.22 16.27
N ALA A 182 -36.79 23.71 15.04
CA ALA A 182 -36.51 24.48 13.84
C ALA A 182 -37.44 25.69 13.70
N MET A 183 -38.73 25.52 13.98
CA MET A 183 -39.70 26.63 13.96
C MET A 183 -39.38 27.69 15.03
N ARG A 184 -38.96 27.27 16.22
CA ARG A 184 -38.53 28.18 17.29
C ARG A 184 -37.27 28.96 16.90
N GLN A 185 -36.22 28.27 16.45
CA GLN A 185 -34.97 28.92 16.04
C GLN A 185 -35.15 29.87 14.86
N GLN A 186 -36.00 29.51 13.89
CA GLN A 186 -36.34 30.37 12.75
C GLN A 186 -37.00 31.67 13.24
N ARG A 187 -37.96 31.56 14.16
CA ARG A 187 -38.62 32.72 14.75
C ARG A 187 -37.63 33.61 15.49
N ASP A 188 -36.78 33.03 16.33
CA ASP A 188 -35.78 33.77 17.11
C ASP A 188 -34.79 34.49 16.19
N ARG A 189 -34.30 33.84 15.13
CA ARG A 189 -33.41 34.46 14.14
C ARG A 189 -34.09 35.63 13.44
N ARG A 190 -35.35 35.47 13.01
CA ARG A 190 -36.10 36.55 12.36
C ARG A 190 -36.34 37.74 13.28
N GLU A 191 -36.53 37.51 14.58
CA GLU A 191 -36.73 38.58 15.57
C GLU A 191 -35.42 39.30 15.92
N LEU A 192 -34.27 38.60 15.92
CA LEU A 192 -32.98 39.14 16.35
C LEU A 192 -32.10 39.67 15.21
N LEU A 193 -32.24 39.11 14.01
CA LEU A 193 -31.35 39.36 12.89
C LEU A 193 -32.04 40.18 11.80
N SER A 194 -31.38 41.28 11.41
CA SER A 194 -31.75 42.18 10.33
C SER A 194 -30.68 42.14 9.23
N ASP A 195 -31.05 42.54 8.01
CA ASP A 195 -30.14 42.61 6.86
C ASP A 195 -29.41 41.28 6.53
N GLY A 196 -30.20 40.24 6.17
CA GLY A 196 -29.66 38.97 5.68
C GLY A 196 -28.78 38.20 6.70
N ASN A 197 -29.20 38.16 7.97
CA ASN A 197 -28.46 37.54 9.09
C ASN A 197 -27.11 38.18 9.44
N ARG A 198 -26.77 39.35 8.89
CA ARG A 198 -25.45 39.97 9.12
C ARG A 198 -25.45 41.01 10.23
N VAL A 199 -26.61 41.43 10.70
CA VAL A 199 -26.72 42.47 11.73
C VAL A 199 -27.68 42.02 12.83
N ILE A 200 -27.21 41.99 14.07
CA ILE A 200 -28.07 41.89 15.25
C ILE A 200 -28.44 43.30 15.69
N THR A 201 -29.74 43.58 15.82
CA THR A 201 -30.23 44.87 16.31
C THR A 201 -30.74 44.74 17.74
N LEU A 202 -30.06 45.41 18.68
CA LEU A 202 -30.45 45.49 20.09
C LEU A 202 -30.83 46.95 20.42
N GLY A 203 -32.12 47.22 20.47
CA GLY A 203 -32.63 48.58 20.65
C GLY A 203 -32.27 49.49 19.47
N THR A 204 -31.47 50.53 19.72
CA THR A 204 -30.97 51.48 18.71
C THR A 204 -29.59 51.13 18.16
N HIS A 205 -28.96 50.06 18.63
CA HIS A 205 -27.61 49.66 18.24
C HIS A 205 -27.64 48.44 17.31
N SER A 206 -26.84 48.50 16.26
CA SER A 206 -26.69 47.43 15.27
C SER A 206 -25.26 46.88 15.34
N PHE A 207 -25.12 45.57 15.44
CA PHE A 207 -23.84 44.87 15.54
C PHE A 207 -23.67 43.93 14.36
N SER A 208 -22.52 43.99 13.68
CA SER A 208 -22.19 43.04 12.62
C SER A 208 -21.90 41.66 13.21
N VAL A 209 -22.53 40.63 12.64
CA VAL A 209 -22.34 39.23 13.03
C VAL A 209 -21.34 38.58 12.08
N ASN A 210 -20.29 38.01 12.65
CA ASN A 210 -19.42 37.14 11.88
C ASN A 210 -20.09 35.77 11.68
N GLN A 211 -20.31 35.39 10.43
CA GLN A 211 -20.90 34.10 10.03
C GLN A 211 -19.85 33.06 9.63
N GLN A 212 -18.56 33.43 9.64
CA GLN A 212 -17.48 32.50 9.32
C GLN A 212 -17.35 31.46 10.44
N VAL A 213 -17.12 30.20 10.05
CA VAL A 213 -16.77 29.14 11.01
C VAL A 213 -15.44 29.52 11.65
N ILE A 214 -15.40 29.51 12.98
CA ILE A 214 -14.19 29.77 13.76
C ILE A 214 -13.32 28.51 13.71
N GLU A 215 -12.17 28.62 13.07
CA GLU A 215 -11.20 27.54 12.86
C GLU A 215 -9.79 28.06 13.14
N LEU A 216 -8.92 27.19 13.64
CA LEU A 216 -7.50 27.48 13.82
C LEU A 216 -6.75 27.06 12.54
N THR A 217 -6.00 27.98 11.96
CA THR A 217 -5.21 27.75 10.74
C THR A 217 -3.82 28.37 10.84
N THR A 218 -2.90 27.97 9.97
CA THR A 218 -1.56 28.58 9.87
C THR A 218 -1.49 29.47 8.64
N VAL A 219 -1.01 30.70 8.79
CA VAL A 219 -0.83 31.66 7.69
C VAL A 219 0.56 32.28 7.71
N VAL A 220 1.10 32.56 6.53
CA VAL A 220 2.36 33.31 6.40
C VAL A 220 2.06 34.80 6.45
N ARG A 221 2.65 35.51 7.41
CA ARG A 221 2.50 36.96 7.56
C ARG A 221 3.85 37.58 7.97
N ASN A 222 4.23 38.68 7.32
CA ASN A 222 5.50 39.37 7.57
C ASN A 222 6.70 38.41 7.55
N ASP A 223 6.71 37.50 6.58
CA ASP A 223 7.79 36.51 6.40
C ASP A 223 7.96 35.50 7.55
N ARG A 224 6.90 35.28 8.34
CA ARG A 224 6.86 34.30 9.43
C ARG A 224 5.55 33.52 9.44
N LEU A 225 5.60 32.28 9.88
CA LEU A 225 4.42 31.46 10.09
C LEU A 225 3.69 31.91 11.37
N HIS A 226 2.37 32.11 11.28
CA HIS A 226 1.51 32.47 12.41
C HIS A 226 0.35 31.49 12.54
N LEU A 227 -0.08 31.21 13.77
CA LEU A 227 -1.40 30.68 14.07
C LEU A 227 -2.43 31.80 13.94
N HIS A 228 -3.56 31.50 13.31
CA HIS A 228 -4.66 32.43 13.08
C HIS A 228 -5.99 31.76 13.38
N ILE A 229 -6.84 32.47 14.12
CA ILE A 229 -8.23 32.07 14.34
C ILE A 229 -9.09 32.81 13.32
N THR A 230 -9.69 32.06 12.39
CA THR A 230 -10.52 32.62 11.32
C THR A 230 -11.64 33.49 11.90
N GLY A 231 -11.89 34.63 11.26
CA GLY A 231 -12.94 35.53 11.70
C GLY A 231 -12.59 36.41 12.92
N THR A 232 -11.35 36.34 13.40
CA THR A 232 -10.83 37.23 14.45
C THR A 232 -9.61 38.01 13.95
N GLN A 233 -9.10 38.95 14.75
CA GLN A 233 -7.80 39.59 14.50
C GLN A 233 -6.66 38.91 15.27
N TYR A 234 -6.86 37.68 15.73
CA TYR A 234 -5.84 36.95 16.49
C TYR A 234 -4.78 36.37 15.55
N PHE A 235 -3.52 36.69 15.83
CA PHE A 235 -2.34 36.13 15.16
C PHE A 235 -1.26 35.89 16.20
N GLU A 236 -0.70 34.69 16.21
CA GLU A 236 0.38 34.31 17.12
C GLU A 236 1.57 33.77 16.31
N PRO A 237 2.76 34.38 16.39
CA PRO A 237 3.92 33.92 15.64
C PRO A 237 4.39 32.56 16.16
N MET A 238 4.70 31.65 15.24
CA MET A 238 5.26 30.34 15.57
C MET A 238 6.79 30.41 15.49
N GLU A 239 7.47 30.24 16.62
CA GLU A 239 8.93 30.31 16.71
C GLU A 239 9.53 28.91 16.90
N SER A 240 10.13 28.35 15.85
CA SER A 240 10.85 27.08 15.88
C SER A 240 11.87 27.02 14.74
N SER A 241 13.08 26.55 15.05
CA SER A 241 14.15 26.38 14.06
C SER A 241 13.77 25.40 12.94
N GLU A 242 12.92 24.42 13.25
CA GLU A 242 12.40 23.41 12.34
C GLU A 242 11.39 24.01 11.34
N LEU A 243 10.58 24.98 11.77
CA LEU A 243 9.66 25.70 10.89
C LEU A 243 10.42 26.59 9.90
N ASP A 244 11.44 27.31 10.40
CA ASP A 244 12.28 28.18 9.57
C ASP A 244 13.11 27.38 8.55
N ASN A 245 13.63 26.22 8.96
CA ASN A 245 14.36 25.31 8.09
C ASN A 245 13.49 24.67 6.99
N ALA A 246 12.16 24.78 7.05
CA ALA A 246 11.21 24.22 6.08
C ALA A 246 10.41 25.32 5.34
N ARG A 247 10.96 26.52 5.25
CA ARG A 247 10.32 27.69 4.63
C ARG A 247 9.95 27.49 3.16
N ASP A 248 10.76 26.73 2.42
CA ASP A 248 10.49 26.29 1.04
C ASP A 248 9.25 25.38 0.92
N LEU A 249 8.74 24.84 2.03
CA LEU A 249 7.64 23.87 2.08
C LEU A 249 6.37 24.42 2.75
N TRP A 250 6.35 25.69 3.17
CA TRP A 250 5.20 26.26 3.89
C TRP A 250 3.90 26.24 3.09
N ASP A 251 4.01 26.47 1.77
CA ASP A 251 2.89 26.49 0.83
C ASP A 251 2.68 25.14 0.13
N ALA A 252 3.47 24.10 0.47
CA ALA A 252 3.35 22.78 -0.13
C ALA A 252 2.16 22.02 0.47
N PRO A 253 1.06 21.79 -0.30
CA PRO A 253 -0.17 21.24 0.26
C PRO A 253 -0.07 19.74 0.57
N TYR A 254 0.75 19.00 -0.17
CA TYR A 254 0.87 17.55 -0.09
C TYR A 254 2.34 17.10 -0.10
N PRO A 255 2.68 15.95 0.52
CA PRO A 255 4.05 15.42 0.51
C PRO A 255 4.48 14.93 -0.88
N SER A 256 3.53 14.61 -1.75
CA SER A 256 3.72 14.07 -3.10
C SER A 256 3.98 15.15 -4.17
N GLU A 257 4.07 16.42 -3.78
CA GLU A 257 4.20 17.53 -4.74
C GLU A 257 5.26 18.54 -4.30
N SER A 258 6.03 19.03 -5.27
CA SER A 258 6.89 20.21 -5.12
C SER A 258 7.01 20.92 -6.47
N ALA A 259 7.59 22.12 -6.53
CA ALA A 259 7.84 22.79 -7.80
C ALA A 259 8.62 21.92 -8.81
N GLU A 260 9.44 21.01 -8.29
CA GLU A 260 10.22 20.08 -9.10
C GLU A 260 9.52 18.74 -9.31
N VAL A 261 8.57 18.30 -8.48
CA VAL A 261 8.02 16.93 -8.52
C VAL A 261 6.50 16.97 -8.62
N TYR A 262 5.99 16.44 -9.73
CA TYR A 262 4.56 16.30 -9.93
C TYR A 262 3.99 15.08 -9.18
N ARG A 263 2.78 15.19 -8.64
CA ARG A 263 2.08 14.10 -7.93
C ARG A 263 2.05 12.78 -8.68
N ALA A 264 1.77 12.79 -9.99
CA ALA A 264 1.74 11.56 -10.76
C ALA A 264 3.14 10.94 -10.96
N GLU A 265 4.21 11.76 -10.98
CA GLU A 265 5.59 11.26 -10.98
C GLU A 265 5.94 10.59 -9.65
N SER A 266 5.55 11.18 -8.51
CA SER A 266 5.71 10.56 -7.19
C SER A 266 4.97 9.23 -7.09
N LEU A 267 3.71 9.19 -7.56
CA LEU A 267 2.94 7.95 -7.59
C LEU A 267 3.62 6.90 -8.47
N ALA A 268 3.98 7.24 -9.71
CA ALA A 268 4.65 6.32 -10.62
C ALA A 268 5.97 5.79 -10.03
N PHE A 269 6.79 6.66 -9.42
CA PHE A 269 8.04 6.24 -8.80
C PHE A 269 7.81 5.27 -7.64
N ALA A 270 6.87 5.57 -6.73
CA ALA A 270 6.54 4.70 -5.61
C ALA A 270 6.00 3.33 -6.07
N LEU A 271 5.16 3.31 -7.10
CA LEU A 271 4.63 2.07 -7.68
C LEU A 271 5.70 1.23 -8.35
N SER A 272 6.71 1.86 -8.95
CA SER A 272 7.82 1.16 -9.58
C SER A 272 8.74 0.40 -8.61
N GLN A 273 8.59 0.62 -7.29
CA GLN A 273 9.27 -0.12 -6.24
C GLN A 273 8.49 -1.34 -5.76
N LEU A 274 7.18 -1.40 -6.05
CA LEU A 274 6.30 -2.49 -5.60
C LEU A 274 6.22 -3.64 -6.61
N GLU A 275 6.35 -3.34 -7.89
CA GLU A 275 6.14 -4.31 -8.97
C GLU A 275 7.34 -4.39 -9.91
N ASP A 276 7.68 -5.60 -10.38
CA ASP A 276 8.73 -5.76 -11.37
C ASP A 276 8.21 -5.43 -12.78
N SER A 277 9.09 -4.83 -13.57
CA SER A 277 8.89 -4.47 -14.99
C SER A 277 8.40 -5.65 -15.83
N SER A 278 8.82 -6.88 -15.51
CA SER A 278 8.52 -8.09 -16.27
C SER A 278 7.04 -8.48 -16.23
N GLU A 279 6.38 -8.39 -15.07
CA GLU A 279 4.97 -8.73 -14.93
C GLU A 279 4.06 -7.57 -15.36
N PHE A 280 4.39 -6.34 -14.93
CA PHE A 280 3.61 -5.14 -15.22
C PHE A 280 3.43 -4.91 -16.74
N ASN A 281 4.49 -5.13 -17.52
CA ASN A 281 4.46 -4.95 -18.98
C ASN A 281 3.57 -5.97 -19.71
N THR A 282 3.18 -7.08 -19.07
CA THR A 282 2.25 -8.07 -19.65
C THR A 282 0.79 -7.74 -19.43
N TRP A 283 0.47 -6.82 -18.51
CA TRP A 283 -0.90 -6.48 -18.18
C TRP A 283 -1.55 -5.63 -19.26
N THR A 284 -2.88 -5.77 -19.41
CA THR A 284 -3.68 -4.87 -20.25
C THR A 284 -3.72 -3.46 -19.64
N GLU A 285 -4.02 -2.46 -20.46
CA GLU A 285 -4.11 -1.07 -20.01
C GLU A 285 -5.16 -0.90 -18.90
N GLU A 286 -6.30 -1.58 -19.01
CA GLU A 286 -7.36 -1.55 -17.99
C GLU A 286 -6.89 -2.12 -16.66
N ARG A 287 -6.16 -3.25 -16.69
CA ARG A 287 -5.63 -3.88 -15.47
C ARG A 287 -4.57 -3.01 -14.81
N ARG A 288 -3.69 -2.37 -15.59
CA ARG A 288 -2.69 -1.42 -15.05
C ARG A 288 -3.38 -0.26 -14.35
N LEU A 289 -4.38 0.34 -15.00
CA LEU A 289 -5.09 1.47 -14.44
C LEU A 289 -5.89 1.10 -13.19
N GLU A 290 -6.50 -0.09 -13.15
CA GLU A 290 -7.21 -0.59 -11.95
C GLU A 290 -6.24 -0.79 -10.78
N TRP A 291 -5.09 -1.43 -11.02
CA TRP A 291 -4.06 -1.61 -9.99
C TRP A 291 -3.51 -0.27 -9.48
N ILE A 292 -3.21 0.68 -10.37
CA ILE A 292 -2.77 2.03 -9.99
C ILE A 292 -3.83 2.72 -9.12
N ARG A 293 -5.11 2.59 -9.46
CA ARG A 293 -6.22 3.16 -8.68
C ARG A 293 -6.33 2.55 -7.29
N ASP A 294 -6.14 1.25 -7.17
CA ASP A 294 -6.17 0.56 -5.88
C ASP A 294 -4.99 1.00 -5.00
N GLU A 295 -3.80 1.11 -5.58
CA GLU A 295 -2.61 1.58 -4.87
C GLU A 295 -2.68 3.08 -4.51
N MET A 296 -3.22 3.91 -5.40
CA MET A 296 -3.43 5.34 -5.16
C MET A 296 -4.41 5.55 -4.00
N GLN A 297 -5.48 4.76 -3.90
CA GLN A 297 -6.48 4.86 -2.83
C GLN A 297 -5.90 4.54 -1.44
N LYS A 298 -4.84 3.72 -1.35
CA LYS A 298 -4.14 3.45 -0.09
C LYS A 298 -3.38 4.67 0.44
N ARG A 299 -3.10 5.66 -0.42
CA ARG A 299 -2.29 6.86 -0.14
C ARG A 299 -3.16 8.12 -0.03
N PHE A 300 -4.15 8.08 0.86
CA PHE A 300 -5.16 9.16 0.97
C PHE A 300 -4.59 10.53 1.42
N ASN A 301 -3.44 10.55 2.10
CA ASN A 301 -2.80 11.79 2.56
C ASN A 301 -1.93 12.49 1.49
N ASP A 302 -1.72 11.84 0.35
CA ASP A 302 -0.83 12.33 -0.71
C ASP A 302 -1.58 13.19 -1.74
N GLY A 303 -2.84 13.55 -1.49
CA GLY A 303 -3.58 14.50 -2.33
C GLY A 303 -3.88 14.02 -3.75
N TYR A 304 -3.88 12.71 -4.03
CA TYR A 304 -4.19 12.23 -5.37
C TYR A 304 -5.66 12.42 -5.75
N THR A 305 -5.88 12.75 -7.01
CA THR A 305 -7.21 12.94 -7.64
C THR A 305 -7.40 11.91 -8.74
N ARG A 306 -8.47 11.11 -8.62
CA ARG A 306 -8.88 10.10 -9.61
C ARG A 306 -9.32 10.76 -10.92
N GLY A 307 -8.96 10.13 -12.03
CA GLY A 307 -9.15 10.65 -13.40
C GLY A 307 -8.00 11.57 -13.87
N VAL A 308 -7.11 11.99 -12.97
CA VAL A 308 -5.97 12.86 -13.29
C VAL A 308 -4.67 12.12 -12.99
N HIS A 309 -4.40 11.84 -11.71
CA HIS A 309 -3.10 11.31 -11.30
C HIS A 309 -2.95 9.82 -11.55
N ASP A 310 -4.04 9.06 -11.52
CA ASP A 310 -4.05 7.64 -11.93
C ASP A 310 -3.78 7.47 -13.42
N HIS A 311 -4.38 8.34 -14.25
CA HIS A 311 -4.14 8.39 -15.69
C HIS A 311 -2.70 8.79 -16.01
N ASP A 312 -2.25 9.92 -15.48
CA ASP A 312 -0.90 10.44 -15.72
C ASP A 312 0.17 9.47 -15.19
N ALA A 313 -0.03 8.89 -13.99
CA ALA A 313 0.90 7.92 -13.42
C ALA A 313 0.95 6.63 -14.25
N SER A 314 -0.13 6.22 -14.89
CA SER A 314 -0.14 5.06 -15.80
C SER A 314 0.78 5.29 -17.00
N LEU A 315 0.71 6.49 -17.61
CA LEU A 315 1.57 6.87 -18.74
C LEU A 315 3.04 6.93 -18.31
N ILE A 316 3.32 7.63 -17.20
CA ILE A 316 4.67 7.81 -16.66
C ILE A 316 5.28 6.46 -16.25
N LEU A 317 4.54 5.63 -15.51
CA LEU A 317 5.01 4.34 -15.02
C LEU A 317 5.27 3.36 -16.16
N THR A 318 4.35 3.28 -17.14
CA THR A 318 4.51 2.41 -18.31
C THR A 318 5.78 2.78 -19.06
N HIS A 319 5.99 4.08 -19.30
CA HIS A 319 7.18 4.58 -19.96
C HIS A 319 8.45 4.26 -19.15
N TYR A 320 8.46 4.62 -17.86
CA TYR A 320 9.59 4.39 -16.97
C TYR A 320 9.99 2.91 -16.89
N LEU A 321 9.04 1.98 -16.74
CA LEU A 321 9.33 0.55 -16.65
C LEU A 321 9.80 -0.03 -17.98
N ALA A 322 9.24 0.41 -19.11
CA ALA A 322 9.73 0.01 -20.43
C ALA A 322 11.16 0.50 -20.66
N THR A 323 11.46 1.77 -20.35
CA THR A 323 12.81 2.34 -20.42
C THR A 323 13.77 1.59 -19.50
N LYS A 324 13.39 1.37 -18.22
CA LYS A 324 14.18 0.60 -17.24
C LYS A 324 14.52 -0.80 -17.73
N GLN A 325 13.56 -1.50 -18.33
CA GLN A 325 13.78 -2.82 -18.90
C GLN A 325 14.74 -2.79 -20.09
N SER A 326 14.58 -1.81 -21.00
CA SER A 326 15.45 -1.66 -22.17
C SER A 326 16.90 -1.29 -21.81
N MET A 327 17.09 -0.51 -20.74
CA MET A 327 18.41 -0.05 -20.31
C MET A 327 19.24 -1.14 -19.64
N GLY A 328 18.63 -2.17 -19.06
CA GLY A 328 19.35 -3.23 -18.36
C GLY A 328 20.34 -2.68 -17.32
N LEU A 329 21.63 -3.02 -17.44
CA LEU A 329 22.69 -2.50 -16.56
C LEU A 329 22.91 -0.98 -16.65
N LEU A 330 22.52 -0.36 -17.78
CA LEU A 330 22.54 1.10 -17.92
C LEU A 330 21.41 1.78 -17.13
N GLY A 331 20.45 1.04 -16.57
CA GLY A 331 19.42 1.61 -15.69
C GLY A 331 19.93 2.07 -14.32
N VAL A 332 21.19 1.77 -13.98
CA VAL A 332 21.87 2.29 -12.77
C VAL A 332 22.50 3.64 -13.08
N ASP A 333 22.47 4.63 -12.18
CA ASP A 333 23.01 5.97 -12.44
C ASP A 333 24.48 5.93 -12.94
N PRO A 334 24.87 6.72 -13.97
CA PRO A 334 26.22 6.70 -14.54
C PRO A 334 27.34 6.89 -13.52
N SER A 335 27.14 7.76 -12.52
CA SER A 335 28.11 7.98 -11.44
C SER A 335 28.32 6.72 -10.59
N VAL A 336 27.23 6.04 -10.22
CA VAL A 336 27.28 4.79 -9.46
C VAL A 336 27.99 3.70 -10.25
N ARG A 337 27.69 3.55 -11.54
CA ARG A 337 28.39 2.59 -12.42
C ARG A 337 29.89 2.88 -12.45
N ALA A 338 30.27 4.14 -12.68
CA ALA A 338 31.66 4.54 -12.78
C ALA A 338 32.46 4.26 -11.49
N ARG A 339 31.92 4.69 -10.34
CA ARG A 339 32.49 4.46 -9.00
C ARG A 339 32.58 2.98 -8.69
N ALA A 340 31.53 2.20 -8.96
CA ALA A 340 31.49 0.77 -8.70
C ALA A 340 32.60 0.03 -9.46
N ILE A 341 32.77 0.35 -10.75
CA ILE A 341 33.78 -0.27 -11.61
C ILE A 341 35.18 0.15 -11.16
N PHE A 342 35.38 1.45 -10.90
CA PHE A 342 36.66 1.94 -10.40
C PHE A 342 37.04 1.28 -9.07
N ALA A 343 36.11 1.24 -8.11
CA ALA A 343 36.30 0.60 -6.81
C ALA A 343 36.65 -0.88 -6.95
N TRP A 344 35.88 -1.63 -7.74
CA TRP A 344 36.14 -3.06 -7.99
C TRP A 344 37.49 -3.32 -8.65
N GLN A 345 37.91 -2.45 -9.57
CA GLN A 345 39.16 -2.64 -10.31
C GLN A 345 40.40 -2.17 -9.55
N ARG A 346 40.28 -1.12 -8.73
CA ARG A 346 41.45 -0.40 -8.18
C ARG A 346 41.47 -0.25 -6.67
N LEU A 347 40.32 -0.27 -6.00
CA LEU A 347 40.25 -0.02 -4.56
C LEU A 347 40.19 -1.31 -3.74
N LEU A 348 39.59 -2.38 -4.26
CA LEU A 348 39.52 -3.65 -3.54
C LEU A 348 40.88 -4.37 -3.54
N PRO A 349 41.36 -4.86 -2.39
CA PRO A 349 42.55 -5.71 -2.33
C PRO A 349 42.41 -6.96 -3.18
N SER A 350 43.52 -7.39 -3.78
CA SER A 350 43.54 -8.56 -4.66
C SER A 350 42.95 -9.83 -4.01
N SER A 351 43.20 -10.03 -2.71
CA SER A 351 42.69 -11.18 -1.93
C SER A 351 41.17 -11.15 -1.71
N VAL A 352 40.58 -9.97 -1.51
CA VAL A 352 39.14 -9.76 -1.34
C VAL A 352 38.43 -9.89 -2.68
N LYS A 353 38.97 -9.22 -3.71
CA LYS A 353 38.45 -9.28 -5.09
C LYS A 353 38.39 -10.71 -5.61
N ASN A 354 39.50 -11.47 -5.53
CA ASN A 354 39.54 -12.86 -6.00
C ASN A 354 38.54 -13.76 -5.28
N ARG A 355 38.31 -13.54 -3.97
CA ARG A 355 37.33 -14.29 -3.19
C ARG A 355 35.91 -14.00 -3.66
N LEU A 356 35.59 -12.74 -3.92
CA LEU A 356 34.26 -12.35 -4.39
C LEU A 356 34.03 -12.77 -5.85
N ASP A 357 35.02 -12.59 -6.74
CA ASP A 357 34.99 -13.05 -8.14
C ASP A 357 34.64 -14.55 -8.20
N ASN A 358 35.32 -15.41 -7.43
CA ASN A 358 35.04 -16.85 -7.41
C ASN A 358 33.59 -17.17 -6.97
N ARG A 359 33.01 -16.35 -6.10
CA ARG A 359 31.66 -16.56 -5.58
C ARG A 359 30.59 -16.04 -6.54
N ILE A 360 30.88 -14.94 -7.22
CA ILE A 360 30.07 -14.42 -8.33
C ILE A 360 30.07 -15.47 -9.45
N ASP A 361 31.23 -15.94 -9.89
CA ASP A 361 31.37 -16.98 -10.92
C ASP A 361 30.59 -18.26 -10.51
N GLY A 362 30.71 -18.69 -9.25
CA GLY A 362 29.97 -19.84 -8.72
C GLY A 362 28.45 -19.64 -8.69
N LEU A 363 27.97 -18.44 -8.35
CA LEU A 363 26.55 -18.10 -8.36
C LEU A 363 25.98 -18.18 -9.79
N HIS A 364 26.69 -17.67 -10.79
CA HIS A 364 26.19 -17.70 -12.16
C HIS A 364 26.17 -19.09 -12.78
N VAL A 365 27.05 -20.00 -12.33
CA VAL A 365 26.92 -21.42 -12.68
C VAL A 365 25.60 -21.98 -12.15
N ILE A 366 25.21 -21.61 -10.92
CA ILE A 366 23.95 -22.03 -10.31
C ILE A 366 22.76 -21.39 -11.03
N ASP A 367 22.78 -20.09 -11.31
CA ASP A 367 21.67 -19.40 -11.98
C ASP A 367 21.39 -19.94 -13.39
N ARG A 368 22.42 -20.41 -14.11
CA ARG A 368 22.24 -21.11 -15.40
C ARG A 368 21.56 -22.47 -15.25
N MET A 369 21.79 -23.17 -14.15
CA MET A 369 21.22 -24.48 -13.89
C MET A 369 19.80 -24.38 -13.29
N ILE A 370 19.57 -23.34 -12.49
CA ILE A 370 18.30 -23.06 -11.80
C ILE A 370 18.06 -21.56 -11.90
N PRO A 371 17.29 -21.10 -12.90
CA PRO A 371 16.96 -19.68 -13.03
C PRO A 371 16.17 -19.22 -11.81
N SER A 372 16.78 -18.38 -10.98
CA SER A 372 16.12 -17.68 -9.89
C SER A 372 16.01 -16.20 -10.23
N PRO A 373 14.81 -15.59 -10.17
CA PRO A 373 14.65 -14.16 -10.46
C PRO A 373 15.21 -13.24 -9.35
N SER A 374 15.49 -13.79 -8.16
CA SER A 374 15.99 -13.00 -7.03
C SER A 374 17.51 -12.83 -7.07
N THR A 375 17.96 -11.57 -6.96
CA THR A 375 19.38 -11.25 -6.79
C THR A 375 19.88 -11.86 -5.47
N ASN A 376 21.07 -12.45 -5.45
CA ASN A 376 21.61 -13.06 -4.24
C ASN A 376 22.03 -11.99 -3.22
N GLU A 377 21.07 -11.60 -2.36
CA GLU A 377 21.23 -10.55 -1.36
C GLU A 377 22.39 -10.77 -0.41
N ARG A 378 22.73 -12.03 -0.10
CA ARG A 378 23.87 -12.34 0.76
C ARG A 378 25.19 -11.97 0.11
N LEU A 379 25.33 -12.23 -1.20
CA LEU A 379 26.54 -11.87 -1.94
C LEU A 379 26.59 -10.36 -2.21
N ALA A 380 25.45 -9.73 -2.53
CA ALA A 380 25.34 -8.28 -2.63
C ALA A 380 25.77 -7.58 -1.33
N THR A 381 25.31 -8.07 -0.17
CA THR A 381 25.71 -7.54 1.15
C THR A 381 27.22 -7.62 1.38
N GLN A 382 27.88 -8.71 0.96
CA GLN A 382 29.32 -8.84 1.13
C GLN A 382 30.13 -7.96 0.17
N ILE A 383 29.62 -7.73 -1.04
CA ILE A 383 30.18 -6.73 -1.95
C ILE A 383 30.04 -5.34 -1.33
N ARG A 384 28.85 -5.03 -0.78
CA ARG A 384 28.58 -3.76 -0.10
C ARG A 384 29.54 -3.53 1.07
N GLU A 385 29.73 -4.52 1.95
CA GLU A 385 30.68 -4.45 3.05
C GLU A 385 32.12 -4.18 2.56
N ALA A 386 32.54 -4.83 1.48
CA ALA A 386 33.86 -4.56 0.88
C ALA A 386 33.96 -3.13 0.32
N LEU A 387 32.90 -2.63 -0.34
CA LEU A 387 32.87 -1.24 -0.83
C LEU A 387 32.91 -0.24 0.33
N THR A 388 32.15 -0.45 1.40
CA THR A 388 32.19 0.41 2.59
C THR A 388 33.59 0.47 3.22
N ILE A 389 34.31 -0.65 3.26
CA ILE A 389 35.65 -0.70 3.87
C ILE A 389 36.72 -0.05 2.98
N TYR A 390 36.66 -0.31 1.67
CA TYR A 390 37.77 0.01 0.75
C TYR A 390 37.52 1.22 -0.15
N ALA A 391 36.27 1.70 -0.25
CA ALA A 391 35.84 2.80 -1.10
C ALA A 391 35.02 3.85 -0.33
N ASP A 392 35.33 4.04 0.96
CA ASP A 392 34.69 5.00 1.86
C ASP A 392 34.69 6.45 1.33
N GLU A 393 35.65 6.82 0.48
CA GLU A 393 35.66 8.16 -0.16
C GLU A 393 34.46 8.44 -1.07
N PHE A 394 33.70 7.42 -1.46
CA PHE A 394 32.49 7.57 -2.27
C PHE A 394 31.19 7.62 -1.48
N SER A 395 31.22 7.53 -0.13
CA SER A 395 30.11 7.35 0.82
C SER A 395 29.03 8.44 0.86
N ASP A 396 28.58 8.88 -0.31
CA ASP A 396 27.47 9.80 -0.53
C ASP A 396 26.18 9.01 -0.82
N GLY A 397 25.21 9.08 0.08
CA GLY A 397 23.87 8.53 -0.13
C GLY A 397 23.80 7.00 -0.15
N ASP A 398 23.02 6.44 -1.09
CA ASP A 398 22.75 4.99 -1.20
C ASP A 398 23.57 4.32 -2.32
N TRP A 399 24.80 4.79 -2.54
CA TRP A 399 25.61 4.33 -3.67
C TRP A 399 26.13 2.91 -3.45
N GLU A 400 26.50 2.51 -2.22
CA GLU A 400 27.08 1.17 -1.97
C GLU A 400 26.06 0.07 -2.25
N PHE A 401 24.78 0.32 -1.92
CA PHE A 401 23.69 -0.58 -2.24
C PHE A 401 23.58 -0.76 -3.76
N GLN A 402 23.40 0.34 -4.50
CA GLN A 402 23.26 0.30 -5.96
C GLN A 402 24.51 -0.27 -6.65
N ALA A 403 25.71 0.09 -6.18
CA ALA A 403 26.98 -0.41 -6.67
C ALA A 403 27.14 -1.91 -6.45
N SER A 404 26.74 -2.43 -5.27
CA SER A 404 26.84 -3.86 -4.98
C SER A 404 25.96 -4.72 -5.89
N HIS A 405 24.73 -4.29 -6.14
CA HIS A 405 23.82 -4.95 -7.08
C HIS A 405 24.29 -4.81 -8.52
N PHE A 406 24.80 -3.64 -8.90
CA PHE A 406 25.38 -3.41 -10.21
C PHE A 406 26.59 -4.32 -10.48
N ILE A 407 27.54 -4.43 -9.54
CA ILE A 407 28.71 -5.31 -9.65
C ILE A 407 28.28 -6.76 -9.79
N LEU A 408 27.36 -7.21 -8.93
CA LEU A 408 26.86 -8.59 -8.94
C LEU A 408 26.19 -8.96 -10.28
N ARG A 409 25.43 -8.04 -10.88
CA ARG A 409 24.78 -8.27 -12.18
C ARG A 409 25.76 -8.14 -13.35
N SER A 410 26.62 -7.12 -13.33
CA SER A 410 27.56 -6.82 -14.42
C SER A 410 28.64 -7.90 -14.59
N LEU A 411 29.09 -8.53 -13.51
CA LEU A 411 30.14 -9.55 -13.59
C LEU A 411 29.63 -10.94 -13.96
N GLY A 412 28.31 -11.13 -14.09
CA GLY A 412 27.70 -12.46 -14.27
C GLY A 412 27.37 -12.95 -15.66
N GLU A 413 27.11 -12.02 -16.59
CA GLU A 413 26.55 -12.32 -17.90
C GLU A 413 27.59 -12.73 -18.96
N ASN A 414 28.62 -13.50 -18.58
CA ASN A 414 29.77 -13.87 -19.43
C ASN A 414 30.61 -12.68 -19.95
N HIS A 415 30.41 -11.46 -19.46
CA HIS A 415 31.18 -10.32 -19.90
C HIS A 415 31.68 -9.54 -18.68
N ARG A 416 32.98 -9.64 -18.39
CA ARG A 416 33.72 -8.66 -17.59
C ARG A 416 33.85 -7.33 -18.36
N SER A 417 32.81 -6.95 -19.10
CA SER A 417 32.70 -5.72 -19.87
C SER A 417 32.10 -4.66 -18.99
N ILE A 418 32.63 -3.46 -19.11
CA ILE A 418 32.16 -2.29 -18.39
C ILE A 418 30.99 -1.74 -19.20
N PRO A 419 29.73 -1.81 -18.70
CA PRO A 419 28.61 -1.20 -19.39
C PRO A 419 28.77 0.31 -19.27
N VAL A 420 29.03 0.95 -20.41
CA VAL A 420 29.26 2.40 -20.52
C VAL A 420 28.29 2.96 -21.54
N SER A 421 27.79 4.16 -21.30
CA SER A 421 26.98 4.87 -22.28
C SER A 421 27.81 5.21 -23.52
N THR A 422 27.20 5.17 -24.71
CA THR A 422 27.86 5.60 -25.96
C THR A 422 28.27 7.08 -25.90
N GLU A 423 27.46 7.88 -25.22
CA GLU A 423 27.64 9.28 -24.94
C GLU A 423 28.91 9.49 -24.12
N SER A 424 29.13 8.71 -23.05
CA SER A 424 30.39 8.77 -22.27
C SER A 424 31.61 8.38 -23.09
N VAL A 425 31.48 7.39 -23.98
CA VAL A 425 32.59 6.94 -24.83
C VAL A 425 32.96 8.02 -25.85
N ASN A 426 31.97 8.60 -26.52
CA ASN A 426 32.18 9.65 -27.52
C ASN A 426 32.76 10.90 -26.87
N LEU A 427 32.18 11.34 -25.74
CA LEU A 427 32.68 12.49 -24.99
C LEU A 427 34.09 12.24 -24.47
N SER A 428 34.38 11.05 -23.96
CA SER A 428 35.74 10.67 -23.54
C SER A 428 36.74 10.77 -24.69
N GLN A 429 36.42 10.22 -25.87
CA GLN A 429 37.31 10.30 -27.03
C GLN A 429 37.58 11.74 -27.46
N GLU A 430 36.54 12.59 -27.46
CA GLU A 430 36.69 14.01 -27.79
C GLU A 430 37.56 14.75 -26.77
N LEU A 431 37.26 14.63 -25.47
CA LEU A 431 38.00 15.34 -24.43
C LEU A 431 39.44 14.82 -24.30
N LYS A 432 39.66 13.53 -24.54
CA LYS A 432 41.00 12.92 -24.53
C LYS A 432 41.88 13.47 -25.65
N ALA A 433 41.33 13.79 -26.82
CA ALA A 433 42.08 14.44 -27.90
C ALA A 433 42.60 15.84 -27.50
N GLN A 434 42.03 16.45 -26.44
CA GLN A 434 42.41 17.75 -25.93
C GLN A 434 43.37 17.68 -24.72
N LEU A 435 43.76 16.48 -24.28
CA LEU A 435 44.72 16.29 -23.18
C LEU A 435 46.16 16.49 -23.66
N THR A 436 46.96 17.14 -22.82
CA THR A 436 48.40 17.31 -23.02
C THR A 436 49.16 16.03 -22.67
N LYS A 437 50.34 15.84 -23.26
CA LYS A 437 51.23 14.72 -22.92
C LYS A 437 51.62 14.68 -21.43
N GLN A 438 51.69 15.84 -20.77
CA GLN A 438 52.02 15.95 -19.34
C GLN A 438 50.87 15.48 -18.44
N GLU A 439 49.62 15.81 -18.79
CA GLU A 439 48.43 15.35 -18.07
C GLU A 439 48.30 13.83 -18.14
N ILE A 440 48.48 13.26 -19.34
CA ILE A 440 48.47 11.80 -19.56
C ILE A 440 49.60 11.12 -18.76
N ALA A 441 50.83 11.64 -18.81
CA ALA A 441 51.95 11.08 -18.07
C ALA A 441 51.75 11.14 -16.54
N THR A 442 51.06 12.18 -16.05
CA THR A 442 50.75 12.34 -14.63
C THR A 442 49.69 11.34 -14.18
N LEU A 443 48.63 11.12 -14.96
CA LEU A 443 47.65 10.05 -14.72
C LEU A 443 48.34 8.67 -14.69
N GLN A 444 49.19 8.38 -15.67
CA GLN A 444 49.95 7.13 -15.73
C GLN A 444 50.87 6.94 -14.51
N LYS A 445 51.50 8.02 -14.03
CA LYS A 445 52.36 7.98 -12.83
C LYS A 445 51.60 7.56 -11.58
N TYR A 446 50.40 8.10 -11.36
CA TYR A 446 49.56 7.70 -10.23
C TYR A 446 49.02 6.27 -10.38
N LEU A 447 48.76 5.82 -11.61
CA LEU A 447 48.27 4.47 -11.88
C LEU A 447 49.37 3.40 -11.87
N PHE A 448 50.64 3.79 -11.97
CA PHE A 448 51.79 2.90 -11.96
C PHE A 448 52.39 2.79 -10.56
N VAL A 449 52.28 1.61 -9.96
CA VAL A 449 53.04 1.24 -8.76
C VAL A 449 53.97 0.09 -9.15
N PRO A 450 55.30 0.24 -9.05
CA PRO A 450 56.23 -0.82 -9.46
C PRO A 450 55.92 -2.09 -8.66
N ALA A 451 55.87 -3.23 -9.36
CA ALA A 451 55.83 -4.53 -8.72
C ALA A 451 57.04 -4.65 -7.78
N VAL A 452 56.84 -5.22 -6.59
CA VAL A 452 57.95 -5.59 -5.72
C VAL A 452 58.84 -6.52 -6.52
N VAL A 453 59.99 -6.01 -6.97
CA VAL A 453 61.04 -6.87 -7.53
C VAL A 453 61.47 -7.75 -6.36
N PRO A 454 61.32 -9.10 -6.44
CA PRO A 454 61.88 -9.95 -5.41
C PRO A 454 63.39 -9.72 -5.43
N THR A 455 63.89 -8.98 -4.43
CA THR A 455 65.33 -8.84 -4.22
C THR A 455 65.89 -10.24 -4.11
N LYS A 456 66.87 -10.55 -4.97
CA LYS A 456 67.53 -11.86 -5.07
C LYS A 456 67.68 -12.49 -3.69
N LYS A 457 67.18 -13.73 -3.60
CA LYS A 457 67.36 -14.70 -2.50
C LYS A 457 68.54 -14.36 -1.59
N THR A 458 68.25 -13.80 -0.43
CA THR A 458 69.06 -13.98 0.77
C THR A 458 68.13 -14.50 1.85
N ASN A 459 68.16 -15.82 2.04
CA ASN A 459 67.65 -16.61 3.16
C ASN A 459 66.34 -16.15 3.83
N GLY A 460 65.25 -16.84 3.46
CA GLY A 460 64.35 -17.44 4.44
C GLY A 460 63.33 -16.57 5.18
N SER A 461 63.03 -15.35 4.73
CA SER A 461 61.89 -14.59 5.26
C SER A 461 60.84 -14.35 4.17
N THR A 462 59.64 -14.89 4.39
CA THR A 462 58.42 -14.41 3.73
C THR A 462 58.30 -12.90 3.95
N PRO A 463 57.85 -12.12 2.94
CA PRO A 463 57.51 -10.72 3.19
C PRO A 463 56.49 -10.66 4.33
N SER A 464 56.74 -9.81 5.33
CA SER A 464 55.85 -9.64 6.48
C SER A 464 54.48 -9.16 6.00
N ILE A 465 53.39 -9.70 6.55
CA ILE A 465 52.00 -9.30 6.25
C ILE A 465 51.82 -7.77 6.34
N ALA A 466 52.54 -7.11 7.27
CA ALA A 466 52.54 -5.66 7.42
C ALA A 466 53.09 -4.90 6.19
N SER A 467 54.03 -5.48 5.44
CA SER A 467 54.59 -4.87 4.22
C SER A 467 53.64 -4.95 3.02
N GLU A 468 52.80 -5.98 2.97
CA GLU A 468 51.83 -6.19 1.89
C GLU A 468 50.58 -5.31 2.11
N GLU A 469 50.10 -5.19 3.35
CA GLU A 469 49.00 -4.27 3.70
C GLU A 469 49.36 -2.79 3.47
N THR A 470 50.60 -2.41 3.76
CA THR A 470 51.07 -1.03 3.54
C THR A 470 51.16 -0.72 2.04
N LEU A 471 51.67 -1.65 1.23
CA LEU A 471 51.74 -1.49 -0.23
C LEU A 471 50.34 -1.41 -0.87
N GLU A 472 49.39 -2.23 -0.41
CA GLU A 472 48.02 -2.20 -0.94
C GLU A 472 47.27 -0.93 -0.47
N LYS A 473 47.64 -0.34 0.68
CA LYS A 473 47.15 0.98 1.09
C LYS A 473 47.68 2.09 0.19
N ASP A 474 48.97 2.10 -0.12
CA ASP A 474 49.58 3.11 -1.00
C ASP A 474 49.03 3.01 -2.44
N ARG A 475 48.79 1.79 -2.93
CA ARG A 475 48.13 1.56 -4.23
C ARG A 475 46.74 2.17 -4.29
N ARG A 476 45.93 1.99 -3.24
CA ARG A 476 44.58 2.57 -3.15
C ARG A 476 44.63 4.10 -3.16
N LEU A 477 45.53 4.68 -2.38
CA LEU A 477 45.71 6.14 -2.32
C LEU A 477 46.09 6.71 -3.69
N ASN A 478 47.10 6.12 -4.36
CA ASN A 478 47.54 6.56 -5.67
C ASN A 478 46.43 6.39 -6.74
N ALA A 479 45.68 5.29 -6.69
CA ALA A 479 44.54 5.10 -7.59
C ALA A 479 43.50 6.21 -7.40
N MET A 480 43.20 6.57 -6.17
CA MET A 480 42.25 7.64 -5.86
C MET A 480 42.74 9.02 -6.29
N GLU A 481 44.04 9.31 -6.15
CA GLU A 481 44.64 10.52 -6.71
C GLU A 481 44.49 10.58 -8.24
N ALA A 482 44.61 9.44 -8.93
CA ALA A 482 44.35 9.35 -10.36
C ALA A 482 42.87 9.63 -10.70
N TRP A 483 41.93 9.11 -9.91
CA TRP A 483 40.50 9.38 -10.05
C TRP A 483 40.18 10.87 -9.90
N HIS A 484 40.66 11.50 -8.82
CA HIS A 484 40.46 12.94 -8.57
C HIS A 484 41.12 13.81 -9.64
N LEU A 485 42.28 13.41 -10.17
CA LEU A 485 42.91 14.09 -11.30
C LEU A 485 42.05 13.96 -12.56
N ALA A 486 41.57 12.76 -12.89
CA ALA A 486 40.71 12.54 -14.05
C ALA A 486 39.44 13.38 -13.98
N LEU A 487 38.75 13.41 -12.83
CA LEU A 487 37.57 14.25 -12.63
C LEU A 487 37.86 15.75 -12.84
N ARG A 488 38.98 16.26 -12.31
CA ARG A 488 39.38 17.66 -12.50
C ARG A 488 39.66 17.97 -13.97
N LEU A 489 40.31 17.06 -14.68
CA LEU A 489 40.59 17.22 -16.11
C LEU A 489 39.29 17.25 -16.92
N VAL A 490 38.39 16.29 -16.69
CA VAL A 490 37.08 16.25 -17.39
C VAL A 490 36.28 17.52 -17.13
N ARG A 491 36.10 17.90 -15.86
CA ARG A 491 35.36 19.12 -15.48
C ARG A 491 35.96 20.38 -16.11
N GLY A 492 37.29 20.52 -16.04
CA GLY A 492 37.99 21.66 -16.62
C GLY A 492 37.85 21.75 -18.14
N LYS A 493 37.79 20.62 -18.86
CA LYS A 493 37.56 20.62 -20.31
C LYS A 493 36.10 20.89 -20.66
N LEU A 494 35.15 20.36 -19.88
CA LEU A 494 33.73 20.64 -20.05
C LEU A 494 33.39 22.12 -19.86
N GLU A 495 33.99 22.79 -18.86
CA GLU A 495 33.81 24.23 -18.64
C GLU A 495 34.28 25.09 -19.82
N GLN A 496 35.21 24.57 -20.63
CA GLN A 496 35.74 25.24 -21.82
C GLN A 496 34.85 25.06 -23.06
N ARG A 497 33.87 24.14 -23.03
CA ARG A 497 32.94 23.88 -24.15
C ARG A 497 31.85 24.95 -24.21
N LYS A 498 31.61 25.51 -25.40
CA LYS A 498 30.50 26.44 -25.67
C LYS A 498 29.31 25.69 -26.25
N GLU A 499 28.56 25.01 -25.40
CA GLU A 499 27.37 24.24 -25.79
C GLU A 499 26.07 24.80 -25.21
N SER A 500 24.93 24.28 -25.69
CA SER A 500 23.61 24.62 -25.15
C SER A 500 23.46 24.13 -23.70
N HIS A 501 22.58 24.77 -22.91
CA HIS A 501 22.33 24.37 -21.52
C HIS A 501 21.86 22.92 -21.37
N ALA A 502 21.12 22.39 -22.36
CA ALA A 502 20.70 20.99 -22.36
C ALA A 502 21.87 20.02 -22.56
N SER A 503 22.79 20.34 -23.48
CA SER A 503 24.00 19.55 -23.72
C SER A 503 24.93 19.57 -22.50
N GLN A 504 25.10 20.74 -21.88
CA GLN A 504 25.88 20.87 -20.65
C GLN A 504 25.30 20.08 -19.47
N ARG A 505 23.97 19.91 -19.41
CA ARG A 505 23.32 19.10 -18.37
C ARG A 505 23.62 17.62 -18.59
N ALA A 506 23.42 17.10 -19.81
CA ALA A 506 23.71 15.71 -20.15
C ALA A 506 25.18 15.36 -19.92
N ASP A 507 26.11 16.22 -20.35
CA ASP A 507 27.56 16.06 -20.13
C ASP A 507 27.92 15.96 -18.64
N ARG A 508 27.23 16.73 -17.78
CA ARG A 508 27.47 16.72 -16.33
C ARG A 508 27.11 15.40 -15.67
N GLU A 509 26.12 14.68 -16.20
CA GLU A 509 25.65 13.42 -15.62
C GLU A 509 26.62 12.26 -15.86
N ILE A 510 27.42 12.34 -16.94
CA ILE A 510 28.37 11.29 -17.35
C ILE A 510 29.83 11.61 -17.00
N VAL A 511 30.10 12.70 -16.27
CA VAL A 511 31.47 13.15 -15.91
C VAL A 511 32.30 12.04 -15.28
N GLU A 512 31.71 11.26 -14.39
CA GLU A 512 32.42 10.19 -13.69
C GLU A 512 32.67 8.97 -14.60
N GLU A 513 31.77 8.67 -15.54
CA GLU A 513 32.03 7.64 -16.57
C GLU A 513 33.17 8.08 -17.50
N VAL A 514 33.19 9.34 -17.91
CA VAL A 514 34.28 9.90 -18.72
C VAL A 514 35.61 9.87 -17.95
N ALA A 515 35.61 10.21 -16.66
CA ALA A 515 36.80 10.12 -15.82
C ALA A 515 37.28 8.67 -15.65
N LEU A 516 36.34 7.72 -15.50
CA LEU A 516 36.66 6.30 -15.50
C LEU A 516 37.37 5.89 -16.81
N HIS A 517 36.88 6.35 -17.97
CA HIS A 517 37.55 6.09 -19.25
C HIS A 517 38.98 6.66 -19.28
N PHE A 518 39.19 7.88 -18.79
CA PHE A 518 40.55 8.47 -18.71
C PHE A 518 41.48 7.61 -17.86
N VAL A 519 40.99 7.11 -16.72
CA VAL A 519 41.76 6.25 -15.83
C VAL A 519 42.07 4.90 -16.50
N LEU A 520 41.07 4.24 -17.08
CA LEU A 520 41.22 2.92 -17.68
C LEU A 520 42.07 2.92 -18.95
N ASP A 521 41.91 3.92 -19.80
CA ASP A 521 42.69 4.07 -21.03
C ASP A 521 44.15 4.42 -20.75
N SER A 522 44.42 5.16 -19.68
CA SER A 522 45.80 5.44 -19.24
C SER A 522 46.52 4.17 -18.79
N MET A 523 45.81 3.06 -18.61
CA MET A 523 46.37 1.75 -18.27
C MET A 523 46.70 0.89 -19.50
N ASP A 524 46.19 1.21 -20.70
CA ASP A 524 46.34 0.40 -21.92
C ASP A 524 47.81 0.17 -22.32
N SER A 525 48.76 0.91 -21.73
CA SER A 525 50.20 0.73 -21.94
C SER A 525 50.88 -0.26 -20.98
N LEU A 526 50.20 -0.87 -20.00
CA LEU A 526 50.85 -1.50 -18.84
C LEU A 526 50.42 -2.93 -18.45
N ASP A 527 49.32 -3.52 -18.95
CA ASP A 527 48.92 -4.89 -18.56
C ASP A 527 48.19 -5.68 -19.68
N THR A 528 48.90 -6.60 -20.34
CA THR A 528 48.41 -7.36 -21.52
C THR A 528 47.54 -8.57 -21.18
N GLU A 529 47.59 -9.12 -19.95
CA GLU A 529 46.94 -10.40 -19.63
C GLU A 529 45.44 -10.25 -19.30
N TYR A 530 45.06 -9.14 -18.65
CA TYR A 530 43.67 -8.85 -18.25
C TYR A 530 42.81 -8.33 -19.42
N MET A 531 43.45 -7.82 -20.47
CA MET A 531 42.81 -7.17 -21.63
C MET A 531 42.23 -8.14 -22.66
N SER A 532 42.71 -9.39 -22.69
CA SER A 532 42.25 -10.42 -23.62
C SER A 532 40.77 -10.82 -23.47
N LYS A 533 40.10 -10.37 -22.38
CA LYS A 533 38.69 -10.66 -22.06
C LYS A 533 37.76 -9.44 -22.15
N ARG A 534 38.23 -8.27 -22.60
CA ARG A 534 37.36 -7.11 -22.87
C ARG A 534 36.63 -7.32 -24.20
N LYS A 535 35.39 -7.80 -24.17
CA LYS A 535 34.47 -7.59 -25.29
C LYS A 535 33.79 -6.24 -25.05
N LYS A 536 34.02 -5.30 -25.96
CA LYS A 536 33.26 -4.05 -26.04
C LYS A 536 31.82 -4.45 -26.35
N VAL A 537 30.93 -4.37 -25.36
CA VAL A 537 29.50 -4.50 -25.64
C VAL A 537 29.09 -3.15 -26.21
N GLU A 538 29.08 -3.06 -27.53
CA GLU A 538 28.33 -2.03 -28.25
C GLU A 538 26.86 -2.39 -28.11
N SER A 539 26.31 -2.23 -26.90
CA SER A 539 24.89 -1.98 -26.79
C SER A 539 24.73 -0.52 -27.16
N GLU A 540 24.29 -0.23 -28.39
CA GLU A 540 23.67 1.07 -28.67
C GLU A 540 22.60 1.27 -27.59
N PRO A 541 22.77 2.22 -26.65
CA PRO A 541 21.68 2.60 -25.79
C PRO A 541 20.59 3.18 -26.70
N PRO A 542 19.30 2.93 -26.44
CA PRO A 542 18.29 3.86 -26.92
C PRO A 542 18.71 5.25 -26.46
N SER A 543 18.76 6.21 -27.39
CA SER A 543 19.30 7.56 -27.20
C SER A 543 19.00 8.08 -25.80
N ILE A 544 20.05 8.31 -25.00
CA ILE A 544 19.88 8.81 -23.64
C ILE A 544 19.31 10.23 -23.74
N GLY A 545 18.10 10.39 -23.22
CA GLY A 545 17.56 11.70 -22.86
C GLY A 545 16.63 12.31 -23.89
N ASN A 546 15.49 12.76 -23.36
CA ASN A 546 14.47 13.60 -24.00
C ASN A 546 13.37 12.87 -24.78
N GLU A 547 12.83 11.80 -24.21
CA GLU A 547 11.52 11.30 -24.66
C GLU A 547 10.42 12.22 -24.11
N VAL A 548 9.38 12.45 -24.91
CA VAL A 548 8.26 13.31 -24.50
C VAL A 548 7.05 12.41 -24.24
N ILE A 549 6.60 12.40 -22.99
CA ILE A 549 5.35 11.69 -22.65
C ILE A 549 4.19 12.64 -22.95
N HIS A 550 3.25 12.17 -23.75
CA HIS A 550 2.08 12.92 -24.21
C HIS A 550 0.80 12.46 -23.52
N GLY A 551 -0.22 13.33 -23.51
CA GLY A 551 -1.56 12.96 -23.06
C GLY A 551 -1.76 13.09 -21.56
N LEU A 552 -0.90 13.87 -20.89
CA LEU A 552 -1.06 14.22 -19.48
C LEU A 552 -2.20 15.23 -19.30
N VAL A 553 -2.95 15.06 -18.21
CA VAL A 553 -4.12 15.89 -17.87
C VAL A 553 -3.87 16.77 -16.65
N GLY A 554 -2.84 16.46 -15.87
CA GLY A 554 -2.40 17.24 -14.72
C GLY A 554 -1.98 18.68 -15.01
N ASP A 555 -2.03 19.49 -13.97
CA ASP A 555 -1.49 20.85 -13.95
C ASP A 555 -0.25 20.89 -13.04
N HIS A 556 0.90 21.19 -13.63
CA HIS A 556 2.18 21.27 -12.93
C HIS A 556 3.20 22.06 -13.79
N PRO A 557 4.15 22.82 -13.20
CA PRO A 557 5.16 23.58 -13.97
C PRO A 557 6.00 22.77 -14.96
N ARG A 558 6.08 21.44 -14.79
CA ARG A 558 6.79 20.52 -15.70
C ARG A 558 5.94 20.01 -16.87
N ILE A 559 4.64 20.29 -16.86
CA ILE A 559 3.71 19.88 -17.91
C ILE A 559 3.46 21.08 -18.82
N ASP A 560 3.86 20.97 -20.08
CA ASP A 560 3.61 21.97 -21.11
C ASP A 560 2.69 21.40 -22.20
N GLY A 561 1.47 21.92 -22.29
CA GLY A 561 0.48 21.47 -23.27
C GLY A 561 0.14 19.98 -23.20
N GLY A 562 0.06 19.41 -21.98
CA GLY A 562 -0.20 17.99 -21.75
C GLY A 562 0.99 17.07 -22.08
N LYS A 563 2.20 17.63 -22.08
CA LYS A 563 3.46 16.94 -22.35
C LYS A 563 4.45 17.16 -21.22
N ILE A 564 5.21 16.12 -20.88
CA ILE A 564 6.36 16.25 -19.97
C ILE A 564 7.61 15.75 -20.67
N LEU A 565 8.70 16.48 -20.48
CA LEU A 565 10.02 16.01 -20.89
C LEU A 565 10.48 14.94 -19.90
N PHE A 566 10.67 13.72 -20.40
CA PHE A 566 11.09 12.58 -19.60
C PHE A 566 12.57 12.29 -19.84
N ASP A 567 13.33 12.41 -18.75
CA ASP A 567 14.71 11.96 -18.65
C ASP A 567 14.76 10.92 -17.53
N PHE A 568 15.21 9.72 -17.87
CA PHE A 568 15.20 8.58 -16.96
C PHE A 568 16.06 8.80 -15.71
N TYR A 569 17.27 9.36 -15.87
CA TYR A 569 18.18 9.57 -14.75
C TYR A 569 17.75 10.79 -13.92
N ASP A 570 17.28 11.86 -14.57
CA ASP A 570 16.67 13.00 -13.86
C ASP A 570 15.48 12.55 -13.03
N PHE A 571 14.57 11.76 -13.63
CA PHE A 571 13.40 11.22 -12.95
C PHE A 571 13.79 10.42 -11.70
N GLN A 572 14.71 9.46 -11.82
CA GLN A 572 15.16 8.69 -10.65
C GLN A 572 15.82 9.56 -9.58
N ARG A 573 16.74 10.45 -9.98
CA ARG A 573 17.53 11.28 -9.06
C ARG A 573 16.62 12.22 -8.27
N ARG A 574 15.74 12.93 -8.99
CA ARG A 574 14.81 13.91 -8.43
C ARG A 574 13.79 13.26 -7.50
N LEU A 575 13.19 12.15 -7.92
CA LEU A 575 12.17 11.46 -7.10
C LEU A 575 12.77 10.80 -5.87
N ARG A 576 13.97 10.19 -5.97
CA ARG A 576 14.69 9.70 -4.79
C ARG A 576 15.05 10.82 -3.83
N HIS A 577 15.55 11.96 -4.33
CA HIS A 577 15.85 13.11 -3.49
C HIS A 577 14.58 13.62 -2.79
N HIS A 578 13.47 13.70 -3.52
CA HIS A 578 12.18 14.09 -2.97
C HIS A 578 11.73 13.18 -1.84
N GLU A 579 11.75 11.85 -2.05
CA GLU A 579 11.36 10.88 -1.01
C GLU A 579 12.29 10.89 0.22
N THR A 580 13.59 11.07 0.03
CA THR A 580 14.58 10.95 1.11
C THR A 580 14.86 12.26 1.85
N HIS A 581 14.65 13.41 1.23
CA HIS A 581 14.99 14.72 1.80
C HIS A 581 13.78 15.64 1.93
N VAL A 582 12.90 15.71 0.93
CA VAL A 582 11.77 16.66 0.92
C VAL A 582 10.60 16.13 1.75
N VAL A 583 10.16 14.89 1.52
CA VAL A 583 9.03 14.27 2.24
C VAL A 583 9.26 14.23 3.75
N PRO A 584 10.45 13.84 4.28
CA PRO A 584 10.68 13.85 5.72
C PRO A 584 10.66 15.26 6.33
N ARG A 585 11.17 16.27 5.61
CA ARG A 585 11.10 17.68 6.04
C ARG A 585 9.65 18.17 6.05
N TRP A 586 8.85 17.81 5.05
CA TRP A 586 7.43 18.13 5.02
C TRP A 586 6.66 17.49 6.18
N LEU A 587 6.92 16.21 6.49
CA LEU A 587 6.30 15.53 7.63
C LEU A 587 6.70 16.17 8.97
N ALA A 588 7.98 16.54 9.12
CA ALA A 588 8.46 17.26 10.30
C ALA A 588 7.80 18.64 10.44
N LEU A 589 7.61 19.37 9.33
CA LEU A 589 6.88 20.64 9.30
C LEU A 589 5.43 20.47 9.78
N GLN A 590 4.69 19.50 9.25
CA GLN A 590 3.30 19.27 9.68
C GLN A 590 3.21 18.89 11.16
N LYS A 591 4.13 18.06 11.64
CA LYS A 591 4.21 17.70 13.06
C LYS A 591 4.52 18.92 13.94
N SER A 592 5.42 19.79 13.51
CA SER A 592 5.73 21.03 14.23
C SER A 592 4.52 21.96 14.27
N LYS A 593 3.81 22.14 13.14
CA LYS A 593 2.55 22.91 13.09
C LYS A 593 1.52 22.39 14.10
N GLN A 594 1.36 21.08 14.21
CA GLN A 594 0.45 20.42 15.15
C GLN A 594 0.87 20.55 16.63
N LEU A 595 2.15 20.70 16.93
CA LEU A 595 2.63 20.86 18.31
C LEU A 595 2.42 22.28 18.84
N HIS A 596 2.44 23.27 17.94
CA HIS A 596 2.19 24.66 18.28
C HIS A 596 0.69 24.99 18.36
N ALA A 597 -0.14 24.31 17.54
CA ALA A 597 -1.60 24.41 17.57
C ALA A 597 -2.18 23.65 18.77
#